data_AF-A0A8S3IJS6-F1
#
_entry.id   AF-A0A8S3IJS6-F1
#
_cell.length_a   1.000
_cell.length_b   1.000
_cell.length_c   1.000
_cell.angle_alpha   90.00
_cell.angle_beta   90.00
_cell.angle_gamma   90.00
#
_symmetry.space_group_name_H-M   'P 1'
#
loop_
_entity.id
_entity.type
_entity.pdbx_description
1 polymer ?
#
loop_
_entity_poly.entity_id
_entity_poly.type
_entity_poly.pdbx_seq_one_letter_code
_entity_poly.pdbx_strand_id
1 'polypeptide(L)'
;MTGLMSFVRSIYPEGSSQVSFNEQLVFNDIHLRELQREALLLFEIYASFVDEADSSVTSLVSEVFDGISMRLVGWCSQALFDHEHNIIGGEHYLGIIDAATTARTGFYSLRNILDHNCPILTISLPNQPFYLPKIQARKDM
;
A
#
# COMPACT_ATOMS: atom_id res chain seq x y z
N MET A 1 -16.81 -7.34 13.83
CA MET A 1 -15.69 -8.15 13.31
C MET A 1 -14.85 -7.20 12.48
N THR A 2 -13.67 -6.83 12.97
CA THR A 2 -12.68 -6.07 12.19
C THR A 2 -12.26 -6.97 11.02
N GLY A 3 -12.61 -6.58 9.79
CA GLY A 3 -12.24 -7.32 8.60
C GLY A 3 -10.73 -7.53 8.59
N LEU A 4 -10.30 -8.79 8.44
CA LEU A 4 -8.88 -9.14 8.34
C LEU A 4 -8.29 -8.39 7.14
N MET A 5 -7.42 -7.42 7.40
CA MET A 5 -6.60 -6.81 6.36
C MET A 5 -5.79 -7.91 5.67
N SER A 6 -5.78 -7.88 4.34
CA SER A 6 -5.02 -8.85 3.53
C SER A 6 -3.54 -8.52 3.63
N PHE A 7 -2.69 -9.50 3.94
CA PHE A 7 -1.24 -9.32 4.06
C PHE A 7 -0.48 -10.46 3.37
N VAL A 8 0.74 -10.15 2.94
CA VAL A 8 1.72 -11.12 2.42
C VAL A 8 3.01 -10.98 3.21
N ARG A 9 3.74 -12.09 3.39
CA ARG A 9 4.98 -12.12 4.19
C ARG A 9 6.06 -12.88 3.44
N SER A 10 7.29 -12.38 3.52
CA SER A 10 8.46 -13.03 2.94
C SER A 10 9.58 -13.10 3.98
N ILE A 11 10.30 -14.21 4.00
CA ILE A 11 11.52 -14.37 4.80
C ILE A 11 12.67 -14.08 3.84
N TYR A 12 13.30 -12.92 3.98
CA TYR A 12 14.39 -12.53 3.10
C TYR A 12 15.74 -12.99 3.69
N PRO A 13 16.63 -13.58 2.88
CA PRO A 13 17.99 -13.91 3.34
C PRO A 13 18.84 -12.65 3.53
N GLU A 14 19.73 -12.67 4.52
CA GLU A 14 20.66 -11.58 4.79
C GLU A 14 21.48 -11.22 3.53
N GLY A 15 21.60 -9.91 3.26
CA GLY A 15 22.42 -9.38 2.17
C GLY A 15 21.70 -9.17 0.83
N SER A 16 20.40 -9.48 0.72
CA SER A 16 19.61 -9.11 -0.46
C SER A 16 19.20 -7.64 -0.42
N SER A 17 19.37 -6.92 -1.54
CA SER A 17 18.85 -5.56 -1.72
C SER A 17 17.38 -5.51 -2.16
N GLN A 18 16.78 -6.67 -2.44
CA GLN A 18 15.41 -6.78 -2.94
C GLN A 18 14.64 -7.89 -2.20
N VAL A 19 13.36 -7.62 -1.93
CA VAL A 19 12.40 -8.60 -1.41
C VAL A 19 11.37 -8.88 -2.49
N SER A 20 11.09 -10.16 -2.76
CA SER A 20 10.04 -10.59 -3.67
C SER A 20 8.97 -11.36 -2.91
N PHE A 21 7.70 -11.02 -3.16
CA PHE A 21 6.54 -11.72 -2.62
C PHE A 21 5.91 -12.61 -3.69
N ASN A 22 5.60 -12.06 -4.88
CA ASN A 22 4.94 -12.78 -5.98
C ASN A 22 3.61 -13.46 -5.57
N GLU A 23 2.91 -12.85 -4.63
CA GLU A 23 1.64 -13.32 -4.08
C GLU A 23 0.49 -12.40 -4.48
N GLN A 24 -0.70 -12.98 -4.64
CA GLN A 24 -1.91 -12.24 -4.96
C GLN A 24 -2.61 -11.80 -3.67
N LEU A 25 -2.74 -10.49 -3.48
CA LEU A 25 -3.61 -9.91 -2.45
C LEU A 25 -5.04 -9.77 -3.00
N VAL A 26 -6.00 -10.34 -2.28
CA VAL A 26 -7.43 -10.19 -2.57
C VAL A 26 -8.09 -9.46 -1.41
N PHE A 27 -8.88 -8.43 -1.71
CA PHE A 27 -9.71 -7.72 -0.74
C PHE A 27 -10.98 -8.54 -0.51
N ASN A 28 -11.15 -9.08 0.70
CA ASN A 28 -12.18 -10.09 0.97
C ASN A 28 -13.62 -9.55 0.91
N ASP A 29 -13.83 -8.26 1.19
CA ASP A 29 -15.16 -7.71 1.45
C ASP A 29 -15.50 -6.48 0.57
N ILE A 30 -14.83 -6.28 -0.57
CA ILE A 30 -15.06 -5.13 -1.45
C ILE A 30 -15.11 -5.56 -2.90
N HIS A 31 -16.21 -5.23 -3.58
CA HIS A 31 -16.34 -5.41 -5.02
C HIS A 31 -15.98 -4.12 -5.77
N LEU A 32 -15.47 -4.23 -7.01
CA LEU A 32 -15.12 -3.07 -7.85
C LEU A 32 -16.27 -2.05 -7.99
N ARG A 33 -17.51 -2.53 -8.03
CA ARG A 33 -18.73 -1.70 -8.15
C ARG A 33 -19.02 -0.83 -6.92
N GLU A 34 -18.42 -1.16 -5.78
CA GLU A 34 -18.63 -0.47 -4.49
C GLU A 34 -17.57 0.61 -4.25
N LEU A 35 -16.52 0.64 -5.07
CA LEU A 35 -15.45 1.62 -4.98
C LEU A 35 -15.95 3.02 -5.32
N GLN A 36 -15.60 3.98 -4.47
CA GLN A 36 -15.78 5.40 -4.74
C GLN A 36 -14.69 5.89 -5.69
N ARG A 37 -14.94 7.00 -6.39
CA ARG A 37 -14.00 7.59 -7.34
C ARG A 37 -12.67 7.97 -6.70
N GLU A 38 -12.70 8.38 -5.44
CA GLU A 38 -11.53 8.76 -4.65
C GLU A 38 -10.89 7.57 -3.92
N ALA A 39 -11.25 6.33 -4.29
CA ALA A 39 -10.71 5.15 -3.64
C ALA A 39 -9.19 5.04 -3.84
N LEU A 40 -8.52 4.65 -2.76
CA LEU A 40 -7.07 4.53 -2.65
C LEU A 40 -6.70 3.14 -2.19
N LEU A 41 -5.65 2.58 -2.78
CA LEU A 41 -4.90 1.48 -2.20
C LEU A 41 -3.88 2.04 -1.22
N LEU A 42 -3.85 1.49 -0.01
CA LEU A 42 -2.90 1.83 1.03
C LEU A 42 -2.07 0.59 1.33
N PHE A 43 -0.75 0.78 1.37
CA PHE A 43 0.20 -0.27 1.71
C PHE A 43 1.01 0.18 2.91
N GLU A 44 1.11 -0.70 3.89
CA GLU A 44 1.95 -0.52 5.07
C GLU A 44 2.95 -1.68 5.10
N ILE A 45 4.24 -1.33 5.20
CA ILE A 45 5.33 -2.28 5.19
C ILE A 45 5.84 -2.44 6.62
N TYR A 46 5.85 -3.68 7.10
CA TYR A 46 6.32 -4.03 8.41
C TYR A 46 7.53 -4.96 8.34
N ALA A 47 8.42 -4.86 9.32
CA ALA A 47 9.57 -5.76 9.47
C ALA A 47 9.74 -6.21 10.92
N SER A 48 10.23 -7.43 11.09
CA SER A 48 10.75 -7.90 12.38
C SER A 48 12.25 -7.72 12.41
N PHE A 49 12.78 -7.18 13.51
CA PHE A 49 14.21 -7.02 13.72
C PHE A 49 14.63 -7.98 14.84
N VAL A 50 15.69 -8.75 14.59
CA VAL A 50 16.21 -9.74 15.56
C VAL A 50 17.03 -9.08 16.67
N ASP A 51 17.63 -7.90 16.41
CA ASP A 51 18.48 -7.22 17.38
C ASP A 51 17.71 -6.26 18.30
N GLU A 52 17.77 -6.55 19.60
CA GLU A 52 17.17 -5.75 20.67
C GLU A 52 17.87 -4.38 20.87
N ALA A 53 19.04 -4.14 20.29
CA ALA A 53 19.77 -2.87 20.45
C ALA A 53 19.09 -1.67 19.76
N ASP A 54 18.29 -1.93 18.71
CA ASP A 54 17.51 -0.92 17.99
C ASP A 54 16.13 -0.68 18.64
N SER A 55 15.86 -1.24 19.82
CA SER A 55 14.62 -1.01 20.58
C SER A 55 14.58 0.36 21.27
N SER A 56 15.65 1.15 21.19
CA SER A 56 15.74 2.47 21.85
C SER A 56 15.01 3.60 21.10
N VAL A 57 14.43 3.34 19.92
CA VAL A 57 13.50 4.27 19.25
C VAL A 57 12.09 4.08 19.80
N THR A 58 11.83 4.71 20.95
CA THR A 58 10.60 4.66 21.77
C THR A 58 9.34 5.27 21.13
N SER A 59 9.20 5.28 19.81
CA SER A 59 8.02 5.86 19.13
C SER A 59 7.60 5.16 17.83
N LEU A 60 8.12 3.97 17.52
CA LEU A 60 7.68 3.26 16.31
C LEU A 60 6.43 2.43 16.59
N VAL A 61 5.39 2.64 15.78
CA VAL A 61 4.14 1.87 15.83
C VAL A 61 4.47 0.39 15.60
N SER A 62 4.12 -0.46 16.56
CA SER A 62 4.33 -1.91 16.50
C SER A 62 3.00 -2.64 16.47
N GLU A 63 2.92 -3.65 15.61
CA GLU A 63 1.76 -4.51 15.43
C GLU A 63 2.17 -5.98 15.53
N VAL A 64 1.22 -6.84 15.90
CA VAL A 64 1.47 -8.27 16.08
C VAL A 64 0.79 -9.04 14.94
N PHE A 65 1.59 -9.71 14.11
CA PHE A 65 1.13 -10.55 13.02
C PHE A 65 1.53 -12.00 13.30
N ASP A 66 0.57 -12.93 13.31
CA ASP A 66 0.80 -14.35 13.63
C ASP A 66 1.58 -14.60 14.95
N GLY A 67 1.41 -13.70 15.94
CA GLY A 67 2.14 -13.76 17.21
C GLY A 67 3.57 -13.19 17.17
N ILE A 68 4.01 -12.66 16.02
CA ILE A 68 5.31 -12.02 15.84
C ILE A 68 5.15 -10.51 15.92
N SER A 69 5.94 -9.86 16.78
CA SER A 69 6.01 -8.40 16.83
C SER A 69 6.73 -7.87 15.59
N MET A 70 6.05 -6.97 14.89
CA MET A 70 6.54 -6.30 13.70
C MET A 70 6.51 -4.79 13.92
N ARG A 71 7.44 -4.07 13.30
CA ARG A 71 7.54 -2.60 13.35
C ARG A 71 7.21 -2.02 11.98
N LEU A 72 6.46 -0.92 11.96
CA LEU A 72 6.18 -0.19 10.74
C LEU A 72 7.49 0.41 10.19
N VAL A 73 7.84 0.05 8.96
CA VAL A 73 9.01 0.56 8.23
C VAL A 73 8.62 1.76 7.37
N GLY A 74 7.44 1.71 6.77
CA GLY A 74 6.98 2.76 5.88
C GLY A 74 5.62 2.46 5.26
N TRP A 75 5.14 3.40 4.46
CA TRP A 75 3.87 3.26 3.75
C TRP A 75 3.91 3.95 2.39
N CYS A 76 2.98 3.56 1.53
CA CYS A 76 2.72 4.25 0.27
C CYS A 76 1.25 4.07 -0.13
N SER A 77 0.78 4.89 -1.06
CA SER A 77 -0.60 4.90 -1.52
C SER A 77 -0.68 4.98 -3.05
N GLN A 78 -1.75 4.46 -3.63
CA GLN A 78 -2.04 4.56 -5.06
C GLN A 78 -3.53 4.84 -5.29
N ALA A 79 -3.85 5.88 -6.07
CA ALA A 79 -5.21 6.12 -6.53
C ALA A 79 -5.66 5.00 -7.46
N LEU A 80 -6.86 4.46 -7.24
CA LEU A 80 -7.42 3.38 -8.07
C LEU A 80 -7.96 3.86 -9.40
N PHE A 81 -8.23 5.16 -9.51
CA PHE A 81 -8.76 5.78 -10.71
C PHE A 81 -7.77 6.81 -11.24
N ASP A 82 -7.60 6.82 -12.56
CA ASP A 82 -6.79 7.84 -13.24
C ASP A 82 -7.54 9.18 -13.39
N HIS A 83 -6.85 10.15 -14.00
CA HIS A 83 -7.40 11.48 -14.26
C HIS A 83 -8.60 11.47 -15.23
N GLU A 84 -8.77 10.42 -16.02
CA GLU A 84 -9.90 10.20 -16.93
C GLU A 84 -11.03 9.38 -16.28
N HIS A 85 -10.87 8.97 -15.03
CA HIS A 85 -11.80 8.17 -14.22
C HIS A 85 -11.89 6.70 -14.64
N ASN A 86 -10.85 6.18 -15.26
CA ASN A 86 -10.71 4.75 -15.54
C ASN A 86 -10.00 4.06 -14.38
N ILE A 87 -10.32 2.79 -14.12
CA ILE A 87 -9.55 1.98 -13.18
C ILE A 87 -8.15 1.76 -13.75
N ILE A 88 -7.13 1.98 -12.92
CA ILE A 88 -5.74 1.74 -13.32
C ILE A 88 -5.45 0.24 -13.44
N GLY A 89 -4.64 -0.12 -14.44
CA GLY A 89 -4.14 -1.48 -14.65
C GLY A 89 -2.62 -1.50 -14.81
N GLY A 90 -2.04 -2.69 -14.86
CA GLY A 90 -0.63 -2.89 -15.19
C GLY A 90 0.30 -2.78 -13.99
N GLU A 91 1.58 -2.56 -14.26
CA GLU A 91 2.62 -2.43 -13.24
C GLU A 91 2.74 -0.99 -12.73
N HIS A 92 2.84 -0.84 -11.41
CA HIS A 92 2.99 0.45 -10.73
C HIS A 92 4.16 0.41 -9.75
N TYR A 93 4.88 1.53 -9.66
CA TYR A 93 6.06 1.70 -8.82
C TYR A 93 5.77 2.79 -7.80
N LEU A 94 5.76 2.42 -6.53
CA LEU A 94 5.33 3.29 -5.43
C LEU A 94 6.53 3.61 -4.54
N GLY A 95 6.87 4.89 -4.42
CA GLY A 95 7.89 5.35 -3.47
C GLY A 95 7.39 5.21 -2.05
N ILE A 96 8.17 4.54 -1.19
CA ILE A 96 7.82 4.28 0.20
C ILE A 96 8.22 5.47 1.06
N ILE A 97 7.28 6.01 1.84
CA ILE A 97 7.55 7.04 2.86
C ILE A 97 8.09 6.35 4.10
N ASP A 98 9.21 6.85 4.62
CA ASP A 98 9.87 6.31 5.80
C ASP A 98 9.13 6.70 7.09
N ALA A 99 8.75 5.68 7.85
CA ALA A 99 8.03 5.84 9.11
C ALA A 99 8.89 6.41 10.24
N ALA A 100 10.22 6.33 10.14
CA ALA A 100 11.12 6.89 11.15
C ALA A 100 11.20 8.41 11.09
N THR A 101 10.98 9.00 9.90
CA THR A 101 11.20 10.43 9.64
C THR A 101 9.91 11.20 9.38
N THR A 102 8.79 10.52 9.14
CA THR A 102 7.52 11.16 8.78
C THR A 102 6.43 10.77 9.77
N ALA A 103 5.59 11.73 10.17
CA ALA A 103 4.39 11.42 10.95
C ALA A 103 3.36 10.70 10.07
N ARG A 104 2.66 9.70 10.61
CA ARG A 104 1.58 8.95 9.94
C ARG A 104 0.31 9.81 9.77
N THR A 105 0.41 10.92 9.05
CA THR A 105 -0.67 11.91 8.91
C THR A 105 -1.10 12.17 7.46
N GLY A 106 -0.52 11.47 6.49
CA GLY A 106 -0.79 11.71 5.07
C GLY A 106 -0.83 10.44 4.23
N PHE A 107 -1.92 9.68 4.31
CA PHE A 107 -2.23 8.57 3.38
C PHE A 107 -2.42 9.00 1.92
N TYR A 108 -2.31 10.31 1.63
CA TYR A 108 -2.40 10.92 0.31
C TYR A 108 -1.04 11.38 -0.23
N SER A 109 0.06 11.16 0.51
CA SER A 109 1.37 11.64 0.10
C SER A 109 2.00 10.65 -0.88
N LEU A 110 2.18 11.10 -2.12
CA LEU A 110 2.96 10.38 -3.12
C LEU A 110 4.43 10.79 -2.97
N ARG A 111 5.31 9.83 -2.68
CA ARG A 111 6.76 10.04 -2.72
C ARG A 111 7.25 9.85 -4.16
N ASN A 112 8.12 10.74 -4.62
CA ASN A 112 8.69 10.63 -5.96
C ASN A 112 9.67 9.45 -6.00
N ILE A 113 9.50 8.54 -6.96
CA ILE A 113 10.39 7.39 -7.15
C ILE A 113 11.79 7.79 -7.62
N LEU A 114 11.94 9.01 -8.13
CA LEU A 114 13.23 9.56 -8.58
C LEU A 114 14.04 10.16 -7.43
N ASP A 115 13.48 10.23 -6.22
CA ASP A 115 14.22 10.71 -5.05
C ASP A 115 15.37 9.75 -4.70
N HIS A 116 16.52 10.30 -4.32
CA HIS A 116 17.68 9.50 -3.93
C HIS A 116 17.34 8.61 -2.72
N ASN A 117 17.75 7.33 -2.76
CA ASN A 117 17.47 6.32 -1.73
C ASN A 117 15.97 6.18 -1.41
N CYS A 118 15.10 6.28 -2.41
CA CYS A 118 13.68 5.96 -2.27
C CYS A 118 13.49 4.44 -2.34
N PRO A 119 13.07 3.74 -1.27
CA PRO A 119 12.66 2.36 -1.37
C PRO A 119 11.38 2.29 -2.21
N ILE A 120 11.27 1.29 -3.09
CA ILE A 120 10.17 1.18 -4.05
C ILE A 120 9.39 -0.11 -3.78
N LEU A 121 8.07 0.01 -3.69
CA LEU A 121 7.14 -1.11 -3.78
C LEU A 121 6.64 -1.24 -5.22
N THR A 122 6.83 -2.41 -5.83
CA THR A 122 6.25 -2.72 -7.14
C THR A 122 4.97 -3.54 -6.95
N ILE A 123 3.88 -3.12 -7.58
CA ILE A 123 2.61 -3.85 -7.61
C ILE A 123 2.15 -4.07 -9.05
N SER A 124 1.34 -5.11 -9.27
CA SER A 124 0.69 -5.38 -10.55
C SER A 124 -0.82 -5.46 -10.35
N LEU A 125 -1.56 -4.67 -11.13
CA LEU A 125 -3.02 -4.67 -11.14
C LEU A 125 -3.54 -5.36 -12.40
N PRO A 126 -4.66 -6.10 -12.32
CA PRO A 126 -5.24 -6.75 -13.49
C PRO A 126 -5.51 -5.77 -14.63
N ASN A 127 -5.02 -6.09 -15.83
CA ASN A 127 -5.33 -5.35 -17.05
C ASN A 127 -6.76 -5.67 -17.50
N GLN A 128 -7.75 -4.99 -16.93
CA GLN A 128 -9.14 -5.06 -17.38
C GLN A 128 -9.67 -3.64 -17.63
N PRO A 129 -10.15 -3.33 -18.85
CA PRO A 129 -10.75 -2.04 -19.11
C PRO A 129 -12.08 -1.95 -18.36
N PHE A 130 -12.12 -1.13 -17.31
CA PHE A 130 -13.32 -0.83 -16.55
C PHE A 130 -13.54 0.68 -16.49
N TYR A 131 -14.73 1.11 -16.90
CA TYR A 131 -15.13 2.51 -16.95
C TYR A 131 -16.19 2.77 -15.87
N LEU A 132 -15.97 3.79 -15.04
CA LEU A 132 -17.01 4.29 -14.13
C LEU A 132 -18.21 4.78 -14.98
N PRO A 133 -19.45 4.40 -14.65
CA PRO A 133 -20.62 4.91 -15.35
C PRO A 133 -20.67 6.43 -15.27
N LYS A 134 -20.85 7.09 -16.42
CA LYS A 134 -20.97 8.56 -16.49
C LYS A 134 -22.20 8.99 -15.69
N ILE A 135 -22.00 9.85 -14.70
CA ILE A 135 -23.10 10.51 -13.99
C ILE A 135 -23.76 11.48 -14.97
N GLN A 136 -24.91 11.11 -15.51
CA GLN A 136 -25.73 12.00 -16.32
C GLN A 136 -26.71 12.68 -15.37
N ALA A 137 -26.50 13.98 -15.10
CA ALA A 137 -27.49 14.77 -14.38
C ALA A 137 -28.79 14.73 -15.19
N ARG A 138 -29.86 14.20 -14.60
CA ARG A 138 -31.20 14.23 -15.18
C ARG A 138 -31.57 15.70 -15.36
N LYS A 139 -31.67 16.16 -16.61
CA LYS A 139 -32.40 17.39 -16.93
C LYS A 139 -33.89 17.02 -16.87
N ASP A 140 -34.41 16.89 -15.66
CA ASP A 140 -35.85 16.95 -15.48
C ASP A 140 -36.21 18.44 -15.67
N MET A 141 -36.72 18.78 -16.87
CA MET A 141 -37.40 20.07 -17.15
C MET A 141 -38.84 19.98 -16.69
#